data_AF-A0A4D4J815-F1
#
_entry.id   AF-A0A4D4J815-F1
#
_cell.length_a   1.000
_cell.length_b   1.000
_cell.length_c   1.000
_cell.angle_alpha   90.00
_cell.angle_beta   90.00
_cell.angle_gamma   90.00
#
_symmetry.space_group_name_H-M   'P 1'
#
loop_
_entity.id
_entity.type
_entity.pdbx_description
1 polymer ?
#
loop_
_entity_poly.entity_id
_entity_poly.type
_entity_poly.pdbx_seq_one_letter_code
_entity_poly.pdbx_strand_id
1 'polypeptide(L)'
;MNAETIGGWLAAVGVPAEVVCVGAEADNAWCLVRDETPGEDGQYGWEVFWREQGNRYDWARFESEHVACHYLFGRLTWAQVARGAVGLLPEQAR
;
A
#
# COMPACT_ATOMS: atom_id res chain seq x y z
N MET A 1 -8.54 2.70 -8.12
CA MET A 1 -7.36 3.20 -7.40
C MET A 1 -6.12 2.82 -8.21
N ASN A 2 -5.12 3.68 -8.27
CA ASN A 2 -3.84 3.48 -8.96
C ASN A 2 -2.70 4.12 -8.14
N ALA A 3 -1.45 4.00 -8.59
CA ALA A 3 -0.27 4.50 -7.89
C ALA A 3 -0.32 6.03 -7.66
N GLU A 4 -0.92 6.78 -8.58
CA GLU A 4 -1.06 8.24 -8.47
C GLU A 4 -2.07 8.65 -7.39
N THR A 5 -3.12 7.86 -7.19
CA THR A 5 -4.25 8.23 -6.30
C THR A 5 -4.19 7.59 -4.92
N ILE A 6 -3.48 6.47 -4.76
CA ILE A 6 -3.47 5.69 -3.50
C ILE A 6 -2.99 6.49 -2.30
N GLY A 7 -2.03 7.41 -2.46
CA GLY A 7 -1.54 8.25 -1.37
C GLY A 7 -2.65 9.08 -0.72
N GLY A 8 -3.57 9.65 -1.52
CA GLY A 8 -4.71 10.40 -1.01
C GLY A 8 -5.71 9.53 -0.23
N TRP A 9 -5.96 8.30 -0.70
CA TRP A 9 -6.83 7.34 -0.01
C TRP A 9 -6.23 6.88 1.33
N LEU A 10 -4.92 6.60 1.35
CA LEU A 10 -4.19 6.22 2.55
C LEU A 10 -4.19 7.34 3.59
N ALA A 11 -3.98 8.58 3.15
CA ALA A 11 -4.08 9.76 4.03
C ALA A 11 -5.50 9.91 4.62
N ALA A 12 -6.55 9.67 3.82
CA ALA A 12 -7.94 9.76 4.27
C ALA A 12 -8.30 8.74 5.38
N VAL A 13 -7.58 7.61 5.45
CA VAL A 13 -7.74 6.60 6.52
C VAL A 13 -6.68 6.74 7.63
N GLY A 14 -5.90 7.82 7.64
CA GLY A 14 -4.94 8.13 8.70
C GLY A 14 -3.61 7.39 8.62
N VAL A 15 -3.22 6.89 7.44
CA VAL A 15 -1.88 6.31 7.22
C VAL A 15 -0.86 7.44 7.07
N PRO A 16 0.21 7.45 7.90
CA PRO A 16 1.28 8.42 7.75
C PRO A 16 1.99 8.29 6.40
N ALA A 17 2.39 9.41 5.80
CA ALA A 17 3.04 9.40 4.49
C ALA A 17 4.44 8.79 4.55
N GLU A 18 5.13 8.88 5.70
CA GLU A 18 6.47 8.37 5.92
C GLU A 18 6.58 6.84 5.91
N VAL A 19 5.46 6.12 6.12
CA VAL A 19 5.45 4.65 6.10
C VAL A 19 5.07 4.06 4.74
N VAL A 20 4.96 4.90 3.70
CA VAL A 20 4.55 4.49 2.35
C VAL A 20 5.45 5.14 1.30
N CYS A 21 5.97 4.34 0.37
CA CYS A 21 6.71 4.81 -0.79
C CYS A 21 6.07 4.27 -2.07
N VAL A 22 5.76 5.14 -3.02
CA VAL A 22 5.13 4.76 -4.29
C VAL A 22 6.05 5.15 -5.44
N GLY A 23 6.30 4.21 -6.35
CA GLY A 23 7.17 4.40 -7.51
C GLY A 23 8.67 4.32 -7.20
N ALA A 24 9.05 4.18 -5.93
CA ALA A 24 10.42 3.98 -5.49
C ALA A 24 10.47 3.09 -4.24
N GLU A 25 11.67 2.64 -3.89
CA GLU A 25 11.94 1.95 -2.64
C GLU A 25 12.45 2.93 -1.58
N ALA A 26 11.91 2.81 -0.37
CA ALA A 26 12.42 3.49 0.82
C ALA A 26 12.52 2.51 1.99
N ASP A 27 13.54 2.66 2.82
CA ASP A 27 13.69 1.83 4.02
C ASP A 27 12.70 2.24 5.10
N ASN A 28 12.21 1.27 5.88
CA ASN A 28 11.16 1.44 6.88
C ASN A 28 9.84 1.95 6.28
N ALA A 29 9.51 1.50 5.07
CA ALA A 29 8.29 1.86 4.37
C ALA A 29 7.68 0.67 3.61
N TRP A 30 6.35 0.71 3.46
CA TRP A 30 5.65 -0.10 2.47
C TRP A 30 5.88 0.48 1.08
N CYS A 31 6.50 -0.29 0.20
CA CYS A 31 6.81 0.10 -1.16
C CYS A 31 5.77 -0.47 -2.12
N LEU A 32 5.26 0.36 -3.02
CA LEU A 32 4.52 -0.03 -4.23
C LEU A 32 5.34 0.39 -5.45
N VAL A 33 5.92 -0.57 -6.15
CA VAL A 33 6.79 -0.30 -7.32
C VAL A 33 6.32 -1.11 -8.52
N ARG A 34 6.58 -0.59 -9.72
CA ARG A 34 6.43 -1.38 -10.95
C ARG A 34 7.63 -2.33 -11.03
N ASP A 35 7.38 -3.60 -11.30
CA ASP A 35 8.45 -4.56 -11.57
C ASP A 35 9.17 -4.15 -12.86
N GLU A 36 10.50 -4.17 -12.83
CA GLU A 36 11.35 -3.89 -13.99
C GLU A 36 11.53 -5.14 -14.87
N THR A 37 11.13 -6.32 -14.39
CA THR A 37 11.23 -7.58 -15.11
C THR A 37 9.84 -8.03 -15.60
N PRO A 38 9.63 -8.17 -16.91
CA PRO A 38 8.37 -8.69 -17.43
C PRO A 38 8.15 -10.14 -16.96
N GLY A 39 6.89 -10.51 -16.78
CA GLY A 39 6.48 -11.89 -16.51
C GLY A 39 6.66 -12.79 -17.74
N GLU A 40 6.30 -14.06 -17.59
CA GLU A 40 6.38 -15.05 -18.68
C GLU A 40 5.48 -14.69 -19.89
N ASP A 41 4.45 -13.88 -19.64
CA ASP A 41 3.52 -13.34 -20.64
C ASP A 41 4.01 -12.03 -21.29
N GLY A 42 5.20 -11.54 -20.89
CA GLY A 42 5.78 -10.28 -21.36
C GLY A 42 5.23 -9.04 -20.67
N GLN A 43 4.35 -9.16 -19.66
CA GLN A 43 3.76 -8.02 -18.97
C GLN A 43 4.56 -7.62 -17.72
N TYR A 44 4.72 -6.32 -17.53
CA TYR A 44 5.35 -5.79 -16.31
C TYR A 44 4.35 -5.83 -15.16
N GLY A 45 4.77 -6.44 -14.04
CA GLY A 45 3.95 -6.51 -12.83
C GLY A 45 4.13 -5.30 -11.91
N TRP A 46 3.53 -5.42 -10.73
CA TRP A 46 3.60 -4.49 -9.62
C TRP A 46 3.95 -5.25 -8.35
N GLU A 47 4.92 -4.75 -7.61
CA GLU A 47 5.36 -5.34 -6.36
C GLU A 47 4.89 -4.52 -5.17
N VAL A 48 4.47 -5.20 -4.11
CA VAL A 48 4.16 -4.61 -2.81
C VAL A 48 4.96 -5.33 -1.74
N PHE A 49 5.72 -4.60 -0.92
CA PHE A 49 6.52 -5.18 0.16
C PHE A 49 6.85 -4.16 1.25
N TRP A 50 7.12 -4.64 2.46
CA TRP A 50 7.78 -3.84 3.51
C TRP A 50 9.28 -3.92 3.29
N ARG A 51 9.96 -2.77 3.27
CA ARG A 51 11.42 -2.72 3.16
C ARG A 51 12.03 -2.32 4.48
N GLU A 52 12.95 -3.12 4.98
CA GLU A 52 13.66 -2.86 6.22
C GLU A 52 15.08 -3.43 6.16
N GLN A 53 16.06 -2.57 6.44
CA GLN A 53 17.49 -2.92 6.42
C GLN A 53 17.92 -3.56 5.09
N GLY A 54 17.32 -3.10 3.98
CA GLY A 54 17.59 -3.61 2.64
C GLY A 54 16.93 -4.95 2.29
N ASN A 55 16.17 -5.55 3.21
CA ASN A 55 15.39 -6.76 2.94
C ASN A 55 13.96 -6.40 2.54
N ARG A 56 13.36 -7.21 1.65
CA ARG A 56 11.94 -7.14 1.30
C ARG A 56 11.16 -8.21 2.06
N TYR A 57 10.24 -7.78 2.91
CA TYR A 57 9.35 -8.63 3.69
C TYR A 57 7.92 -8.56 3.16
N ASP A 58 7.14 -9.62 3.42
CA ASP A 58 5.73 -9.70 3.01
C ASP A 58 5.51 -9.38 1.52
N TRP A 59 6.49 -9.77 0.70
CA TRP A 59 6.52 -9.46 -0.71
C TRP A 59 5.40 -10.16 -1.47
N ALA A 60 4.70 -9.40 -2.29
CA ALA A 60 3.70 -9.89 -3.22
C ALA A 60 3.84 -9.18 -4.57
N ARG A 61 3.69 -9.94 -5.65
CA ARG A 61 3.67 -9.44 -7.02
C ARG A 61 2.28 -9.63 -7.63
N PHE A 62 1.82 -8.62 -8.37
CA PHE A 62 0.53 -8.58 -9.05
C PHE A 62 0.71 -8.15 -10.51
N GLU A 63 -0.10 -8.66 -11.41
CA GLU A 63 -0.11 -8.20 -12.82
C GLU A 63 -0.79 -6.83 -12.96
N SER A 64 -1.78 -6.55 -12.11
CA SER A 64 -2.59 -5.35 -12.17
C SER A 64 -2.19 -4.32 -11.12
N GLU A 65 -1.89 -3.10 -11.58
CA GLU A 65 -1.68 -1.92 -10.72
C GLU A 65 -2.84 -1.73 -9.72
N HIS A 66 -4.06 -1.89 -10.21
CA HIS A 66 -5.27 -1.68 -9.43
C HIS A 66 -5.36 -2.68 -8.27
N VAL A 67 -5.00 -3.94 -8.52
CA VAL A 67 -5.01 -5.01 -7.51
C VAL A 67 -3.90 -4.79 -6.49
N ALA A 68 -2.69 -4.43 -6.94
CA ALA A 68 -1.58 -4.07 -6.05
C ALA A 68 -1.95 -2.89 -5.12
N CYS A 69 -2.61 -1.86 -5.67
CA CYS A 69 -3.11 -0.72 -4.90
C CYS A 69 -4.15 -1.15 -3.85
N HIS A 70 -5.12 -1.99 -4.22
CA HIS A 70 -6.12 -2.48 -3.27
C HIS A 70 -5.51 -3.34 -2.17
N TYR A 71 -4.52 -4.16 -2.53
CA TYR A 71 -3.79 -4.98 -1.57
C TYR A 71 -3.07 -4.11 -0.53
N LEU A 72 -2.30 -3.11 -0.99
CA LEU A 72 -1.61 -2.18 -0.10
C LEU A 72 -2.60 -1.39 0.77
N PHE A 73 -3.63 -0.82 0.15
CA PHE A 73 -4.66 -0.06 0.85
C PHE A 73 -5.36 -0.89 1.93
N GLY A 74 -5.77 -2.12 1.60
CA GLY A 74 -6.42 -3.03 2.55
C GLY A 74 -5.52 -3.38 3.73
N ARG A 75 -4.25 -3.71 3.48
CA ARG A 75 -3.26 -4.02 4.51
C ARG A 75 -3.05 -2.85 5.48
N LEU A 76 -2.88 -1.65 4.95
CA LEU A 76 -2.65 -0.46 5.78
C LEU A 76 -3.91 0.02 6.49
N THR A 77 -5.08 -0.09 5.84
CA THR A 77 -6.37 0.22 6.48
C THR A 77 -6.65 -0.74 7.64
N TRP A 78 -6.35 -2.02 7.48
CA TRP A 78 -6.47 -2.99 8.58
C TRP A 78 -5.61 -2.59 9.79
N ALA A 79 -4.37 -2.14 9.55
CA ALA A 79 -3.52 -1.63 10.62
C ALA A 79 -4.12 -0.40 11.34
N GLN A 80 -4.86 0.45 10.63
CA GLN A 80 -5.58 1.58 11.24
C GLN A 80 -6.79 1.14 12.05
N VAL A 81 -7.55 0.15 11.56
CA VAL A 81 -8.65 -0.46 12.30
C VAL A 81 -8.14 -1.09 13.60
N ALA A 82 -7.05 -1.86 13.53
CA ALA A 82 -6.45 -2.51 14.71
C ALA A 82 -5.97 -1.50 15.77
N ARG A 83 -5.60 -0.28 15.35
CA ARG A 83 -5.21 0.83 16.24
C ARG A 83 -6.39 1.69 16.71
N GLY A 84 -7.61 1.44 16.23
CA GLY A 84 -8.79 2.25 16.52
C GLY A 84 -8.83 3.59 15.80
N ALA A 85 -7.96 3.83 14.82
CA ALA A 85 -7.94 5.07 14.03
C ALA A 85 -9.04 5.11 12.96
N VAL A 86 -9.50 3.94 12.49
CA VAL A 86 -10.66 3.77 11.61
C VAL A 86 -11.73 3.00 12.38
N GLY A 87 -12.93 3.55 12.49
CA GLY A 87 -14.01 2.97 13.30
C GLY A 87 -15.36 3.64 13.04
N LEU A 88 -16.34 3.34 13.90
CA LEU A 88 -17.68 3.93 13.82
C LEU A 88 -17.62 5.44 14.11
N LEU A 89 -18.40 6.21 13.36
CA LEU A 89 -18.66 7.60 13.71
C LEU A 89 -19.43 7.62 15.04
N PRO A 90 -19.11 8.52 15.99
CA PRO A 90 -19.91 8.66 17.19
C PRO A 90 -21.36 8.95 16.82
N GLU A 91 -22.31 8.26 17.46
CA GLU A 91 -23.73 8.59 17.31
C GLU A 91 -23.92 10.07 17.68
N GLN A 92 -24.54 10.83 16.78
CA GLN A 92 -24.90 12.21 17.08
C GLN A 92 -25.91 12.18 18.23
N ALA A 93 -25.51 12.68 19.40
CA ALA A 93 -26.42 12.85 20.52
C ALA A 93 -27.60 13.72 20.06
N ARG A 94 -28.79 13.11 20.01
CA ARG A 94 -30.03 13.73 19.56
C ARG A 94 -30.61 14.65 20.63
#